data_AF-A0A1V4W1V9-F1
#
_entry.id   AF-A0A1V4W1V9-F1
#
_cell.length_a   1.000
_cell.length_b   1.000
_cell.length_c   1.000
_cell.angle_alpha   90.00
_cell.angle_beta   90.00
_cell.angle_gamma   90.00
#
_symmetry.space_group_name_H-M   'P 1'
#
loop_
_entity.id
_entity.type
_entity.pdbx_description
1 polymer ?
#
loop_
_entity_poly.entity_id
_entity_poly.type
_entity_poly.pdbx_seq_one_letter_code
_entity_poly.pdbx_strand_id
1 'polypeptide(L)'
;MEYKCRVKFSTKVSLVVCPVDDYTAVPKSGGNINVFLIEHPGRPVRKAGGYFVFTGLPPGTYHVVVQSDVYLNEIIEVALEKVDPVEPILFISLKPNSAYPFPAGSTLIRAALRGSEGNPAPGAKIRATLMSVSCARAKTAQGGIKKGLQEISLANVAGKIAVGDIFLINDQEEVCSEYCRITGVLKETHKYLVAKPLRYDHKRGVLLLPVVETRADQRGEAVAYFRNIKEKNFDVKVEFSYENKIRIEELKMTEGEVNYLGVIKI
;
A
#
# COMPACT_ATOMS: atom_id res chain seq x y z
N MET A 1 37.69 -46.36 0.55
CA MET A 1 36.78 -45.67 -0.39
C MET A 1 36.15 -44.50 0.36
N GLU A 2 36.62 -43.28 0.15
CA GLU A 2 36.01 -42.09 0.74
C GLU A 2 34.82 -41.64 -0.13
N TYR A 3 33.61 -41.73 0.43
CA TYR A 3 32.43 -41.14 -0.18
C TYR A 3 32.46 -39.62 0.06
N LYS A 4 32.99 -38.86 -0.90
CA LYS A 4 32.78 -37.41 -0.94
C LYS A 4 31.35 -37.12 -1.37
N CYS A 5 30.44 -36.94 -0.42
CA CYS A 5 29.14 -36.34 -0.67
C CYS A 5 29.36 -34.87 -1.06
N ARG A 6 29.40 -34.57 -2.36
CA ARG A 6 29.33 -33.21 -2.87
C ARG A 6 27.90 -32.70 -2.69
N VAL A 7 27.61 -32.11 -1.55
CA VAL A 7 26.33 -31.43 -1.35
C VAL A 7 26.40 -30.05 -2.01
N LYS A 8 25.83 -29.95 -3.21
CA LYS A 8 25.73 -28.70 -3.97
C LYS A 8 24.52 -27.92 -3.47
N PHE A 9 24.65 -27.27 -2.32
CA PHE A 9 23.60 -26.40 -1.80
C PHE A 9 23.76 -24.99 -2.38
N SER A 10 23.03 -24.70 -3.45
CA SER A 10 22.34 -23.41 -3.57
C SER A 10 21.30 -23.49 -4.69
N THR A 11 20.06 -23.81 -4.34
CA THR A 11 18.95 -23.48 -5.24
C THR A 11 18.90 -21.96 -5.36
N LYS A 12 18.99 -21.45 -6.60
CA LYS A 12 18.91 -20.01 -6.89
C LYS A 12 17.64 -19.43 -6.26
N VAL A 13 17.77 -18.29 -5.57
CA VAL A 13 16.62 -17.51 -5.11
C VAL A 13 15.86 -17.03 -6.35
N SER A 14 14.60 -17.44 -6.47
CA SER A 14 13.74 -17.08 -7.60
C SER A 14 12.85 -15.90 -7.27
N LEU A 15 12.35 -15.83 -6.04
CA LEU A 15 11.46 -14.77 -5.58
C LEU A 15 11.57 -14.63 -4.06
N VAL A 16 11.62 -13.40 -3.58
CA VAL A 16 11.51 -13.05 -2.16
C VAL A 16 10.25 -12.22 -1.99
N VAL A 17 9.32 -12.67 -1.16
CA VAL A 17 8.13 -11.89 -0.81
C VAL A 17 8.35 -11.23 0.54
N CYS A 18 8.12 -9.92 0.60
CA CYS A 18 8.21 -9.12 1.81
C CYS A 18 6.86 -8.44 2.09
N PRO A 19 6.00 -9.05 2.91
CA PRO A 19 4.78 -8.41 3.38
C PRO A 19 5.11 -7.24 4.31
N VAL A 20 4.56 -6.08 4.03
CA VAL A 20 4.77 -4.83 4.78
C VAL A 20 3.44 -4.39 5.36
N ASP A 21 3.37 -4.25 6.67
CA ASP A 21 2.20 -3.68 7.34
C ASP A 21 2.03 -2.22 6.89
N ASP A 22 0.93 -1.93 6.20
CA ASP A 22 0.69 -0.62 5.62
C ASP A 22 0.40 0.46 6.67
N TYR A 23 -0.06 0.06 7.87
CA TYR A 23 -0.23 0.97 9.01
C TYR A 23 1.08 1.26 9.73
N THR A 24 1.98 0.28 9.91
CA THR A 24 3.26 0.56 10.60
C THR A 24 4.42 0.90 9.66
N ALA A 25 4.27 0.66 8.35
CA ALA A 25 5.34 0.75 7.34
C ALA A 25 6.55 -0.16 7.62
N VAL A 26 6.32 -1.31 8.25
CA VAL A 26 7.37 -2.24 8.71
C VAL A 26 7.10 -3.64 8.15
N PRO A 27 8.12 -4.35 7.64
CA PRO A 27 7.99 -5.76 7.26
C PRO A 27 7.45 -6.65 8.38
N LYS A 28 6.60 -7.62 8.03
CA LYS A 28 6.01 -8.57 8.97
C LYS A 28 6.28 -10.02 8.54
N SER A 29 6.77 -10.82 9.49
CA SER A 29 6.98 -12.27 9.34
C SER A 29 6.27 -13.11 10.42
N GLY A 30 5.62 -12.46 11.39
CA GLY A 30 4.98 -13.10 12.54
C GLY A 30 3.46 -13.09 12.49
N GLY A 31 2.83 -13.87 13.37
CA GLY A 31 1.38 -14.04 13.43
C GLY A 31 0.82 -15.00 12.38
N ASN A 32 -0.48 -14.92 12.13
CA ASN A 32 -1.21 -15.78 11.19
C ASN A 32 -1.03 -15.36 9.72
N ILE A 33 0.13 -14.80 9.35
CA ILE A 33 0.45 -14.43 7.96
C ILE A 33 0.98 -15.67 7.22
N ASN A 34 0.23 -16.08 6.20
CA ASN A 34 0.59 -17.20 5.33
C ASN A 34 0.85 -16.68 3.92
N VAL A 35 2.03 -17.00 3.38
CA VAL A 35 2.44 -16.66 2.02
C VAL A 35 2.70 -17.96 1.26
N PHE A 36 2.08 -18.11 0.10
CA PHE A 36 2.26 -19.26 -0.78
C PHE A 36 2.00 -18.88 -2.24
N LEU A 37 2.37 -19.77 -3.16
CA LEU A 37 2.11 -19.62 -4.59
C LEU A 37 1.00 -20.60 -4.99
N ILE A 38 0.05 -20.17 -5.83
CA ILE A 38 -1.02 -21.06 -6.32
C ILE A 38 -0.43 -22.20 -7.18
N GLU A 39 0.51 -21.86 -8.06
CA GLU A 39 1.10 -22.77 -9.05
C GLU A 39 2.21 -23.65 -8.48
N HIS A 40 2.67 -23.37 -7.25
CA HIS A 40 3.79 -24.08 -6.65
C HIS A 40 3.47 -24.49 -5.20
N PRO A 41 3.29 -25.79 -4.93
CA PRO A 41 2.91 -26.28 -3.59
C PRO A 41 4.03 -26.17 -2.54
N GLY A 42 5.25 -25.81 -2.96
CA GLY A 42 6.39 -25.63 -2.06
C GLY A 42 6.18 -24.45 -1.11
N ARG A 43 6.42 -24.68 0.19
CA ARG A 43 6.39 -23.61 1.20
C ARG A 43 7.64 -22.74 1.07
N PRO A 44 7.51 -21.41 1.20
CA PRO A 44 8.68 -20.54 1.25
C PRO A 44 9.52 -20.79 2.49
N VAL A 45 10.83 -20.56 2.36
CA VAL A 45 11.73 -20.47 3.51
C VAL A 45 11.51 -19.12 4.19
N ARG A 46 11.07 -19.13 5.45
CA ARG A 46 10.92 -17.91 6.24
C ARG A 46 12.29 -17.45 6.75
N LYS A 47 12.59 -16.16 6.59
CA LYS A 47 13.81 -15.52 7.12
C LYS A 47 13.44 -14.40 8.10
N ALA A 48 14.39 -14.08 8.98
CA ALA A 48 14.25 -12.96 9.90
C ALA A 48 13.94 -11.66 9.13
N GLY A 49 13.11 -10.78 9.72
CA GLY A 49 12.82 -9.48 9.13
C GLY A 49 11.68 -9.44 8.11
N GLY A 50 10.84 -10.49 8.00
CA GLY A 50 9.62 -10.41 7.16
C GLY A 50 9.65 -11.21 5.87
N TYR A 51 10.75 -11.89 5.54
CA TYR A 51 10.96 -12.39 4.18
C TYR A 51 10.54 -13.85 4.01
N PHE A 52 9.85 -14.12 2.90
CA PHE A 52 9.44 -15.44 2.45
C PHE A 52 10.16 -15.76 1.13
N VAL A 53 11.09 -16.70 1.17
CA VAL A 53 12.01 -16.99 0.07
C VAL A 53 11.58 -18.23 -0.70
N PHE A 54 11.33 -18.08 -1.99
CA PHE A 54 11.10 -19.17 -2.93
C PHE A 54 12.34 -19.38 -3.79
N THR A 55 12.75 -20.63 -3.95
CA THR A 55 13.97 -21.00 -4.67
C THR A 55 13.68 -22.02 -5.75
N GLY A 56 14.38 -21.96 -6.88
CA GLY A 56 14.28 -22.95 -7.94
C GLY A 56 12.93 -22.96 -8.68
N LEU A 57 12.20 -21.85 -8.67
CA LEU A 57 11.01 -21.68 -9.50
C LEU A 57 11.41 -21.60 -10.98
N PRO A 58 10.79 -22.40 -11.87
CA PRO A 58 10.90 -22.22 -13.32
C PRO A 58 10.43 -20.82 -13.75
N PRO A 59 10.94 -20.28 -14.88
CA PRO A 59 10.36 -19.10 -15.51
C PRO A 59 8.86 -19.24 -15.71
N GLY A 60 8.13 -18.15 -15.56
CA GLY A 60 6.68 -18.11 -15.65
C GLY A 60 6.03 -17.05 -14.76
N THR A 61 4.72 -17.00 -14.88
CA THR A 61 3.84 -16.16 -14.06
C THR A 61 3.30 -16.97 -12.88
N TYR A 62 3.33 -16.38 -11.70
CA TYR A 62 2.85 -16.96 -10.46
C TYR A 62 1.85 -16.04 -9.77
N HIS A 63 0.91 -16.61 -9.02
CA HIS A 63 0.02 -15.89 -8.13
C HIS A 63 0.50 -16.06 -6.69
N VAL A 64 1.04 -14.98 -6.13
CA VAL A 64 1.41 -14.89 -4.71
C VAL A 64 0.15 -14.62 -3.92
N VAL A 65 -0.18 -15.54 -3.02
CA VAL A 65 -1.29 -15.40 -2.08
C VAL A 65 -0.75 -15.03 -0.72
N VAL A 66 -1.32 -13.99 -0.12
CA VAL A 66 -1.06 -13.62 1.28
C VAL A 66 -2.37 -13.65 2.05
N GLN A 67 -2.43 -14.51 3.07
CA GLN A 67 -3.60 -14.69 3.92
C GLN A 67 -3.30 -14.29 5.36
N SER A 68 -4.28 -13.66 6.01
CA SER A 68 -4.20 -13.30 7.43
C SER A 68 -5.58 -13.03 8.03
N ASP A 69 -5.72 -13.21 9.35
CA ASP A 69 -6.95 -12.88 10.07
C ASP A 69 -7.10 -11.38 10.37
N VAL A 70 -6.00 -10.62 10.34
CA VAL A 70 -5.98 -9.19 10.71
C VAL A 70 -5.64 -8.26 9.54
N TYR A 71 -5.30 -8.83 8.39
CA TYR A 71 -5.14 -8.09 7.14
C TYR A 71 -6.12 -8.61 6.09
N LEU A 72 -6.33 -7.84 5.04
CA LEU A 72 -7.09 -8.28 3.88
C LEU A 72 -6.26 -9.28 3.08
N ASN A 73 -6.90 -10.36 2.62
CA ASN A 73 -6.24 -11.36 1.78
C ASN A 73 -5.88 -10.77 0.41
N GLU A 74 -4.64 -10.95 -0.01
CA GLU A 74 -4.12 -10.45 -1.29
C GLU A 74 -3.78 -11.62 -2.22
N ILE A 75 -4.03 -11.40 -3.52
CA ILE A 75 -3.55 -12.26 -4.61
C ILE A 75 -2.86 -11.36 -5.62
N ILE A 76 -1.57 -11.56 -5.82
CA ILE A 76 -0.73 -10.72 -6.68
C ILE A 76 -0.08 -11.59 -7.75
N GLU A 77 -0.31 -11.22 -9.00
CA GLU A 77 0.36 -11.80 -10.15
C GLU A 77 1.79 -11.26 -10.26
N VAL A 78 2.77 -12.16 -10.42
CA VAL A 78 4.18 -11.83 -10.65
C VAL A 78 4.74 -12.66 -11.80
N ALA A 79 5.27 -11.99 -12.82
CA ALA A 79 6.06 -12.63 -13.87
C ALA A 79 7.53 -12.61 -13.46
N LEU A 80 8.16 -13.79 -13.27
CA LEU A 80 9.54 -13.87 -12.76
C LEU A 80 10.55 -13.22 -13.70
N GLU A 81 10.24 -13.10 -14.99
CA GLU A 81 11.09 -12.44 -15.99
C GLU A 81 11.17 -10.92 -15.80
N LYS A 82 10.18 -10.34 -15.10
CA LYS A 82 10.11 -8.91 -14.80
C LYS A 82 10.69 -8.57 -13.43
N VAL A 83 11.06 -9.57 -12.65
CA VAL A 83 11.67 -9.40 -11.33
C VAL A 83 13.18 -9.20 -11.50
N ASP A 84 13.75 -8.22 -10.80
CA ASP A 84 15.20 -7.99 -10.82
C ASP A 84 15.93 -9.25 -10.31
N PRO A 85 16.80 -9.89 -11.10
CA PRO A 85 17.51 -11.09 -10.69
C PRO A 85 18.55 -10.84 -9.58
N VAL A 86 18.99 -9.59 -9.38
CA VAL A 86 19.94 -9.20 -8.32
C VAL A 86 19.19 -8.95 -7.01
N GLU A 87 18.03 -8.27 -7.07
CA GLU A 87 17.17 -7.99 -5.92
C GLU A 87 15.73 -8.48 -6.19
N PRO A 88 15.47 -9.81 -6.12
CA PRO A 88 14.18 -10.37 -6.51
C PRO A 88 13.10 -10.22 -5.43
N ILE A 89 12.96 -9.02 -4.86
CA ILE A 89 12.08 -8.71 -3.74
C ILE A 89 10.76 -8.11 -4.24
N LEU A 90 9.67 -8.82 -3.98
CA LEU A 90 8.30 -8.35 -4.14
C LEU A 90 7.77 -7.84 -2.80
N PHE A 91 7.60 -6.52 -2.68
CA PHE A 91 6.93 -5.90 -1.54
C PHE A 91 5.41 -5.97 -1.69
N ILE A 92 4.73 -6.48 -0.67
CA ILE A 92 3.27 -6.58 -0.63
C ILE A 92 2.75 -5.72 0.51
N SER A 93 1.99 -4.67 0.21
CA SER A 93 1.33 -3.84 1.22
C SER A 93 0.16 -4.61 1.84
N LEU A 94 0.28 -4.95 3.12
CA LEU A 94 -0.77 -5.59 3.90
C LEU A 94 -1.72 -4.53 4.42
N LYS A 95 -2.93 -4.51 3.88
CA LYS A 95 -4.00 -3.60 4.31
C LYS A 95 -4.71 -4.17 5.54
N PRO A 96 -4.65 -3.54 6.72
CA PRO A 96 -5.46 -3.88 7.88
C PRO A 96 -6.93 -4.10 7.53
N ASN A 97 -7.49 -5.18 8.05
CA ASN A 97 -8.94 -5.40 8.04
C ASN A 97 -9.58 -4.87 9.33
N SER A 98 -10.89 -5.04 9.46
CA SER A 98 -11.65 -4.56 10.62
C SER A 98 -11.21 -5.14 11.98
N ALA A 99 -10.58 -6.33 11.98
CA ALA A 99 -10.06 -7.03 13.16
C ALA A 99 -8.61 -6.66 13.51
N TYR A 100 -7.95 -5.80 12.75
CA TYR A 100 -6.58 -5.37 13.04
C TYR A 100 -6.49 -4.68 14.42
N PRO A 101 -5.51 -5.05 15.28
CA PRO A 101 -5.37 -4.51 16.63
C PRO A 101 -4.67 -3.14 16.61
N PHE A 102 -5.38 -2.11 16.15
CA PHE A 102 -4.85 -0.75 16.15
C PHE A 102 -4.52 -0.30 17.59
N PRO A 103 -3.36 0.36 17.82
CA PRO A 103 -3.05 0.97 19.10
C PRO A 103 -4.10 1.99 19.54
N ALA A 104 -4.25 2.17 20.86
CA ALA A 104 -5.05 3.25 21.40
C ALA A 104 -4.53 4.61 20.89
N GLY A 105 -5.44 5.53 20.59
CA GLY A 105 -5.08 6.81 19.96
C GLY A 105 -4.75 6.71 18.48
N SER A 106 -5.20 5.66 17.78
CA SER A 106 -5.10 5.60 16.32
C SER A 106 -6.17 6.48 15.66
N THR A 107 -5.76 7.25 14.66
CA THR A 107 -6.67 8.04 13.83
C THR A 107 -7.27 7.18 12.73
N LEU A 108 -8.56 6.84 12.85
CA LEU A 108 -9.23 5.85 12.00
C LEU A 108 -10.54 6.38 11.43
N ILE A 109 -10.92 5.87 10.26
CA ILE A 109 -12.30 5.86 9.75
C ILE A 109 -12.77 4.41 9.76
N ARG A 110 -13.93 4.14 10.35
CA ARG A 110 -14.59 2.84 10.30
C ARG A 110 -15.98 2.96 9.66
N ALA A 111 -16.28 2.08 8.72
CA ALA A 111 -17.54 2.08 8.00
C ALA A 111 -17.99 0.66 7.64
N ALA A 112 -19.31 0.46 7.65
CA ALA A 112 -19.98 -0.72 7.15
C ALA A 112 -20.54 -0.41 5.75
N LEU A 113 -19.93 -0.96 4.70
CA LEU A 113 -20.32 -0.73 3.32
C LEU A 113 -21.37 -1.76 2.89
N ARG A 114 -22.48 -1.27 2.34
CA ARG A 114 -23.61 -2.08 1.89
C ARG A 114 -24.01 -1.68 0.48
N GLY A 115 -24.36 -2.67 -0.34
CA GLY A 115 -24.91 -2.44 -1.68
C GLY A 115 -26.34 -1.88 -1.64
N SER A 116 -26.94 -1.67 -2.82
CA SER A 116 -28.30 -1.12 -2.94
C SER A 116 -29.39 -1.95 -2.26
N GLU A 117 -29.20 -3.27 -2.17
CA GLU A 117 -30.14 -4.20 -1.52
C GLU A 117 -29.89 -4.34 -0.01
N GLY A 118 -28.93 -3.60 0.55
CA GLY A 118 -28.58 -3.69 1.97
C GLY A 118 -27.62 -4.83 2.33
N ASN A 119 -27.23 -5.66 1.35
CA ASN A 119 -26.24 -6.72 1.52
C ASN A 119 -24.83 -6.16 1.75
N PRO A 120 -23.94 -6.87 2.48
CA PRO A 120 -22.50 -6.56 2.54
C PRO A 120 -21.90 -6.34 1.16
N ALA A 121 -21.06 -5.31 1.03
CA ALA A 121 -20.35 -5.01 -0.21
C ALA A 121 -18.86 -5.40 -0.09
N PRO A 122 -18.51 -6.71 -0.10
CA PRO A 122 -17.12 -7.13 0.03
C PRO A 122 -16.29 -6.64 -1.14
N GLY A 123 -15.08 -6.16 -0.86
CA GLY A 123 -14.21 -5.58 -1.88
C GLY A 123 -14.56 -4.16 -2.33
N ALA A 124 -15.63 -3.55 -1.80
CA ALA A 124 -15.89 -2.11 -1.96
C ALA A 124 -14.68 -1.31 -1.51
N LYS A 125 -14.19 -0.42 -2.35
CA LYS A 125 -12.95 0.33 -2.13
C LYS A 125 -13.24 1.59 -1.33
N ILE A 126 -12.32 1.91 -0.43
CA ILE A 126 -12.25 3.19 0.26
C ILE A 126 -10.96 3.87 -0.15
N ARG A 127 -11.07 5.13 -0.56
CA ARG A 127 -9.94 6.05 -0.67
C ARG A 127 -10.20 7.23 0.24
N ALA A 128 -9.33 7.43 1.23
CA ALA A 128 -9.40 8.59 2.12
C ALA A 128 -8.19 9.48 1.87
N THR A 129 -8.44 10.71 1.44
CA THR A 129 -7.42 11.70 1.08
C THR A 129 -7.43 12.82 2.11
N LEU A 130 -6.28 13.09 2.74
CA LEU A 130 -6.13 14.26 3.59
C LEU A 130 -6.15 15.52 2.72
N MET A 131 -7.02 16.48 3.02
CA MET A 131 -7.21 17.69 2.20
C MET A 131 -6.53 18.92 2.79
N SER A 132 -6.29 18.94 4.10
CA SER A 132 -5.63 20.07 4.77
C SER A 132 -4.16 20.18 4.35
N VAL A 133 -3.75 21.37 3.92
CA VAL A 133 -2.37 21.64 3.46
C VAL A 133 -1.30 21.37 4.52
N SER A 134 -1.63 21.50 5.80
CA SER A 134 -0.73 21.18 6.92
C SER A 134 -0.44 19.69 7.06
N CYS A 135 -1.28 18.83 6.47
CA CYS A 135 -1.06 17.39 6.40
C CYS A 135 -0.14 16.96 5.24
N ALA A 136 0.28 17.89 4.36
CA ALA A 136 1.16 17.58 3.25
C ALA A 136 2.47 16.94 3.74
N ARG A 137 2.88 15.84 3.08
CA ARG A 137 4.08 15.09 3.46
C ARG A 137 5.32 15.51 2.74
N ALA A 138 5.17 16.13 1.58
CA ALA A 138 6.26 16.65 0.80
C ALA A 138 5.72 17.69 -0.18
N LYS A 139 6.65 18.28 -0.91
CA LYS A 139 6.37 19.09 -2.10
C LYS A 139 7.18 18.59 -3.27
N THR A 140 6.74 18.85 -4.48
CA THR A 140 7.58 18.65 -5.67
C THR A 140 8.86 19.51 -5.57
N ALA A 141 10.01 18.92 -5.90
CA ALA A 141 11.31 19.57 -5.75
C ALA A 141 11.56 20.67 -6.80
N GLN A 142 12.79 21.23 -6.80
CA GLN A 142 13.25 22.18 -7.80
C GLN A 142 13.17 21.55 -9.21
N GLY A 143 12.63 22.30 -10.18
CA GLY A 143 12.38 21.81 -11.54
C GLY A 143 10.97 21.23 -11.75
N GLY A 144 10.21 20.98 -10.68
CA GLY A 144 8.89 20.36 -10.77
C GLY A 144 8.96 18.90 -11.21
N ILE A 145 7.85 18.37 -11.71
CA ILE A 145 7.78 17.03 -12.29
C ILE A 145 7.28 17.16 -13.73
N LYS A 146 7.89 16.41 -14.64
CA LYS A 146 7.42 16.31 -16.03
C LYS A 146 6.51 15.11 -16.22
N LYS A 147 5.52 15.29 -17.08
CA LYS A 147 4.65 14.22 -17.56
C LYS A 147 5.48 13.06 -18.10
N GLY A 148 5.01 11.84 -17.85
CA GLY A 148 5.62 10.61 -18.32
C GLY A 148 6.73 10.07 -17.41
N LEU A 149 7.14 10.82 -16.38
CA LEU A 149 8.15 10.35 -15.44
C LEU A 149 7.59 9.30 -14.48
N GLN A 150 8.39 8.27 -14.22
CA GLN A 150 8.19 7.28 -13.15
C GLN A 150 9.14 7.48 -11.96
N GLU A 151 9.97 8.52 -12.04
CA GLU A 151 10.93 8.90 -10.99
C GLU A 151 10.68 10.37 -10.65
N ILE A 152 10.49 10.65 -9.36
CA ILE A 152 10.17 11.99 -8.86
C ILE A 152 11.14 12.42 -7.77
N SER A 153 11.43 13.72 -7.75
CA SER A 153 12.23 14.36 -6.69
C SER A 153 11.31 15.18 -5.81
N LEU A 154 11.46 15.04 -4.49
CA LEU A 154 10.63 15.68 -3.48
C LEU A 154 11.45 16.59 -2.57
N ALA A 155 10.84 17.67 -2.10
CA ALA A 155 11.38 18.60 -1.13
C ALA A 155 10.52 18.65 0.13
N ASN A 156 11.09 19.14 1.24
CA ASN A 156 10.43 19.31 2.54
C ASN A 156 9.70 18.04 3.02
N VAL A 157 10.36 16.89 2.91
CA VAL A 157 9.78 15.60 3.29
C VAL A 157 9.59 15.54 4.81
N ALA A 158 8.34 15.44 5.25
CA ALA A 158 7.96 15.33 6.65
C ALA A 158 7.90 13.85 7.08
N GLY A 159 8.89 13.41 7.84
CA GLY A 159 9.00 12.01 8.28
C GLY A 159 9.52 11.09 7.17
N LYS A 160 9.17 9.79 7.24
CA LYS A 160 9.59 8.80 6.25
C LYS A 160 8.48 8.59 5.23
N ILE A 161 8.85 8.60 3.94
CA ILE A 161 8.04 8.08 2.84
C ILE A 161 8.50 6.65 2.57
N ALA A 162 7.56 5.71 2.56
CA ALA A 162 7.81 4.28 2.37
C ALA A 162 7.24 3.78 1.04
N VAL A 163 7.74 2.63 0.58
CA VAL A 163 7.11 1.86 -0.50
C VAL A 163 5.68 1.51 -0.07
N GLY A 164 4.72 1.69 -0.97
CA GLY A 164 3.29 1.51 -0.72
C GLY A 164 2.56 2.81 -0.38
N ASP A 165 3.27 3.87 0.05
CA ASP A 165 2.65 5.17 0.32
C ASP A 165 1.97 5.72 -0.93
N ILE A 166 0.80 6.33 -0.74
CA ILE A 166 0.01 6.94 -1.81
C ILE A 166 -0.16 8.41 -1.49
N PHE A 167 0.03 9.25 -2.51
CA PHE A 167 -0.17 10.69 -2.41
C PHE A 167 -1.09 11.17 -3.52
N LEU A 168 -1.91 12.17 -3.18
CA LEU A 168 -2.49 13.06 -4.17
C LEU A 168 -1.47 14.17 -4.42
N ILE A 169 -1.00 14.29 -5.65
CA ILE A 169 -0.29 15.47 -6.11
C ILE A 169 -1.36 16.50 -6.46
N ASN A 170 -1.57 17.45 -5.55
CA ASN A 170 -2.67 18.41 -5.64
C ASN A 170 -2.14 19.75 -6.19
N ASP A 171 -2.15 19.88 -7.52
CA ASP A 171 -2.04 21.20 -8.14
C ASP A 171 -3.40 21.87 -7.92
N GLN A 172 -3.43 23.06 -7.32
CA GLN A 172 -4.65 23.74 -6.85
C GLN A 172 -5.70 23.93 -7.96
N GLU A 173 -5.28 23.79 -9.21
CA GLU A 173 -6.10 23.58 -10.40
C GLU A 173 -6.47 22.08 -10.52
N GLU A 174 -7.65 21.68 -10.02
CA GLU A 174 -8.11 20.27 -9.92
C GLU A 174 -7.88 19.40 -11.17
N VAL A 175 -7.82 20.02 -12.36
CA VAL A 175 -7.60 19.38 -13.66
C VAL A 175 -6.28 18.63 -13.74
N CYS A 176 -5.24 19.10 -13.05
CA CYS A 176 -3.90 18.53 -13.07
C CYS A 176 -3.62 17.60 -11.89
N SER A 177 -4.59 17.39 -11.00
CA SER A 177 -4.41 16.56 -9.82
C SER A 177 -4.36 15.06 -10.17
N GLU A 178 -3.44 14.32 -9.56
CA GLU A 178 -3.34 12.88 -9.76
C GLU A 178 -2.78 12.12 -8.56
N TYR A 179 -3.17 10.85 -8.45
CA TYR A 179 -2.67 9.94 -7.42
C TYR A 179 -1.38 9.28 -7.87
N CYS A 180 -0.37 9.27 -7.01
CA CYS A 180 0.87 8.53 -7.22
C CYS A 180 1.10 7.55 -6.05
N ARG A 181 1.59 6.35 -6.37
CA ARG A 181 1.95 5.33 -5.39
C ARG A 181 3.45 5.08 -5.47
N ILE A 182 4.12 5.15 -4.33
CA ILE A 182 5.57 4.93 -4.22
C ILE A 182 5.88 3.44 -4.33
N THR A 183 6.76 3.08 -5.26
CA THR A 183 7.22 1.69 -5.49
C THR A 183 8.68 1.48 -5.12
N GLY A 184 9.45 2.55 -4.93
CA GLY A 184 10.86 2.49 -4.55
C GLY A 184 11.37 3.81 -4.00
N VAL A 185 12.43 3.74 -3.18
CA VAL A 185 13.11 4.89 -2.61
C VAL A 185 14.61 4.77 -2.90
N LEU A 186 15.10 5.61 -3.80
CA LEU A 186 16.50 5.67 -4.20
C LEU A 186 17.26 6.57 -3.21
N LYS A 187 17.81 5.97 -2.16
CA LYS A 187 18.40 6.69 -1.02
C LYS A 187 19.55 7.61 -1.41
N GLU A 188 20.40 7.18 -2.35
CA GLU A 188 21.59 7.95 -2.76
C GLU A 188 21.22 9.24 -3.48
N THR A 189 20.11 9.24 -4.22
CA THR A 189 19.67 10.38 -5.04
C THR A 189 18.49 11.14 -4.44
N HIS A 190 17.96 10.69 -3.30
CA HIS A 190 16.72 11.19 -2.69
C HIS A 190 15.51 11.19 -3.64
N LYS A 191 15.48 10.25 -4.57
CA LYS A 191 14.40 10.10 -5.55
C LYS A 191 13.45 8.97 -5.20
N TYR A 192 12.23 9.07 -5.72
CA TYR A 192 11.16 8.12 -5.46
C TYR A 192 10.65 7.57 -6.78
N LEU A 193 10.49 6.25 -6.84
CA LEU A 193 9.86 5.58 -7.97
C LEU A 193 8.35 5.52 -7.74
N VAL A 194 7.58 5.73 -8.81
CA VAL A 194 6.11 5.65 -8.79
C VAL A 194 5.59 4.53 -9.67
N ALA A 195 4.44 3.96 -9.29
CA ALA A 195 3.88 2.78 -9.93
C ALA A 195 3.48 2.95 -11.41
N LYS A 196 3.15 4.18 -11.82
CA LYS A 196 2.76 4.52 -13.19
C LYS A 196 3.39 5.86 -13.59
N PRO A 197 3.69 6.08 -14.88
CA PRO A 197 4.08 7.40 -15.36
C PRO A 197 3.03 8.45 -14.97
N LEU A 198 3.48 9.59 -14.47
CA LEU A 198 2.59 10.70 -14.14
C LEU A 198 1.99 11.30 -15.41
N ARG A 199 0.71 11.65 -15.35
CA ARG A 199 -0.07 12.09 -16.51
C ARG A 199 0.10 13.57 -16.81
N TYR A 200 0.51 14.36 -15.82
CA TYR A 200 0.60 15.82 -15.92
C TYR A 200 2.00 16.33 -15.59
N ASP A 201 2.28 17.54 -16.07
CA ASP A 201 3.38 18.35 -15.57
C ASP A 201 2.94 18.96 -14.23
N HIS A 202 3.80 18.91 -13.22
CA HIS A 202 3.55 19.53 -11.92
C HIS A 202 4.61 20.58 -11.65
N LYS A 203 4.19 21.80 -11.31
CA LYS A 203 5.11 22.88 -10.98
C LYS A 203 5.90 22.55 -9.70
N ARG A 204 6.97 23.30 -9.44
CA ARG A 204 7.70 23.26 -8.16
C ARG A 204 6.76 23.63 -7.01
N GLY A 205 6.89 22.94 -5.88
CA GLY A 205 6.20 23.31 -4.64
C GLY A 205 4.78 22.75 -4.52
N VAL A 206 4.28 22.02 -5.51
CA VAL A 206 2.97 21.34 -5.48
C VAL A 206 2.97 20.32 -4.33
N LEU A 207 1.88 20.29 -3.56
CA LEU A 207 1.78 19.49 -2.34
C LEU A 207 1.54 18.01 -2.66
N LEU A 208 2.18 17.14 -1.88
CA LEU A 208 1.85 15.72 -1.82
C LEU A 208 1.03 15.45 -0.57
N LEU A 209 -0.27 15.31 -0.75
CA LEU A 209 -1.24 15.05 0.30
C LEU A 209 -1.41 13.54 0.52
N PRO A 210 -1.34 13.03 1.77
CA PRO A 210 -1.48 11.61 2.04
C PRO A 210 -2.81 11.02 1.61
N VAL A 211 -2.75 9.81 1.05
CA VAL A 211 -3.91 9.03 0.64
C VAL A 211 -3.82 7.63 1.22
N VAL A 212 -4.94 7.14 1.72
CA VAL A 212 -5.12 5.78 2.20
C VAL A 212 -6.08 5.08 1.26
N GLU A 213 -5.64 3.99 0.65
CA GLU A 213 -6.51 3.10 -0.12
C GLU A 213 -6.61 1.74 0.56
N THR A 214 -7.84 1.25 0.72
CA THR A 214 -8.19 -0.05 1.32
C THR A 214 -9.51 -0.55 0.73
N ARG A 215 -10.03 -1.68 1.22
CA ARG A 215 -11.34 -2.22 0.81
C ARG A 215 -12.08 -2.84 1.99
N ALA A 216 -13.38 -3.04 1.81
CA ALA A 216 -14.20 -3.79 2.74
C ALA A 216 -13.87 -5.28 2.73
N ASP A 217 -13.92 -5.89 3.91
CA ASP A 217 -13.77 -7.32 4.11
C ASP A 217 -15.05 -8.10 3.69
N GLN A 218 -15.07 -9.41 3.91
CA GLN A 218 -16.21 -10.28 3.55
C GLN A 218 -17.53 -9.91 4.23
N ARG A 219 -17.48 -9.18 5.35
CA ARG A 219 -18.65 -8.67 6.08
C ARG A 219 -19.07 -7.28 5.61
N GLY A 220 -18.37 -6.72 4.62
CA GLY A 220 -18.58 -5.34 4.19
C GLY A 220 -17.99 -4.33 5.17
N GLU A 221 -17.16 -4.74 6.13
CA GLU A 221 -16.56 -3.83 7.12
C GLU A 221 -15.21 -3.32 6.60
N ALA A 222 -14.96 -2.03 6.76
CA ALA A 222 -13.76 -1.40 6.24
C ALA A 222 -13.15 -0.42 7.25
N VAL A 223 -11.83 -0.29 7.19
CA VAL A 223 -11.07 0.63 8.04
C VAL A 223 -10.02 1.37 7.22
N ALA A 224 -10.10 2.69 7.19
CA ALA A 224 -8.99 3.55 6.74
C ALA A 224 -8.26 4.09 7.96
N TYR A 225 -6.94 4.21 7.86
CA TYR A 225 -6.05 4.55 8.97
C TYR A 225 -5.03 5.57 8.51
N PHE A 226 -4.72 6.54 9.36
CA PHE A 226 -3.74 7.57 9.02
C PHE A 226 -2.51 7.46 9.91
N ARG A 227 -1.34 7.64 9.28
CA ARG A 227 -0.03 7.50 9.94
C ARG A 227 0.60 8.87 10.12
N ASN A 228 1.13 9.12 11.33
CA ASN A 228 1.97 10.28 11.61
C ASN A 228 1.31 11.60 11.15
N ILE A 229 0.02 11.76 11.43
CA ILE A 229 -0.63 13.07 11.33
C ILE A 229 -0.01 13.95 12.41
N LYS A 230 0.29 15.21 12.08
CA LYS A 230 0.85 16.18 13.04
C LYS A 230 -0.10 17.34 13.32
N GLU A 231 -1.25 17.32 12.65
CA GLU A 231 -2.27 18.33 12.75
C GLU A 231 -3.40 17.81 13.64
N LYS A 232 -3.82 18.60 14.62
CA LYS A 232 -4.83 18.16 15.57
C LYS A 232 -6.19 17.98 14.90
N ASN A 233 -6.57 18.89 14.00
CA ASN A 233 -7.83 18.85 13.27
C ASN A 233 -7.58 19.02 11.78
N PHE A 234 -8.13 18.14 10.95
CA PHE A 234 -7.87 18.15 9.53
C PHE A 234 -9.09 17.65 8.74
N ASP A 235 -9.17 18.07 7.49
CA ASP A 235 -10.24 17.70 6.57
C ASP A 235 -9.82 16.48 5.75
N VAL A 236 -10.76 15.58 5.53
CA VAL A 236 -10.59 14.35 4.75
C VAL A 236 -11.70 14.21 3.75
N LYS A 237 -11.34 13.97 2.49
CA LYS A 237 -12.28 13.51 1.46
C LYS A 237 -12.24 11.99 1.39
N VAL A 238 -13.38 11.33 1.57
CA VAL A 238 -13.52 9.88 1.52
C VAL A 238 -14.35 9.48 0.32
N GLU A 239 -13.74 8.76 -0.61
CA GLU A 239 -14.38 8.19 -1.78
C GLU A 239 -14.64 6.70 -1.52
N PHE A 240 -15.91 6.32 -1.50
CA PHE A 240 -16.36 4.94 -1.50
C PHE A 240 -16.73 4.54 -2.92
N SER A 241 -16.21 3.41 -3.40
CA SER A 241 -16.60 2.89 -4.71
C SER A 241 -16.87 1.40 -4.69
N TYR A 242 -17.98 1.02 -5.29
CA TYR A 242 -18.40 -0.37 -5.45
C TYR A 242 -19.12 -0.49 -6.79
N GLU A 243 -18.72 -1.47 -7.60
CA GLU A 243 -19.17 -1.61 -8.98
C GLU A 243 -18.99 -0.30 -9.77
N ASN A 244 -20.08 0.29 -10.28
CA ASN A 244 -20.07 1.54 -11.04
C ASN A 244 -20.59 2.74 -10.23
N LYS A 245 -20.71 2.61 -8.92
CA LYS A 245 -21.22 3.66 -8.05
C LYS A 245 -20.10 4.23 -7.19
N ILE A 246 -20.14 5.55 -7.03
CA ILE A 246 -19.21 6.31 -6.23
C ILE A 246 -20.01 7.18 -5.28
N ARG A 247 -19.63 7.16 -4.01
CA ARG A 247 -20.13 8.07 -2.98
C ARG A 247 -18.97 8.79 -2.35
N ILE A 248 -19.11 10.10 -2.17
CA ILE A 248 -18.07 10.95 -1.59
C ILE A 248 -18.62 11.56 -0.31
N GLU A 249 -17.83 11.50 0.75
CA GLU A 249 -18.10 12.16 2.03
C GLU A 249 -16.91 13.06 2.38
N GLU A 250 -17.20 14.24 2.93
CA GLU A 250 -16.18 15.15 3.47
C GLU A 250 -16.29 15.18 4.99
N LEU A 251 -15.17 14.94 5.66
CA LEU A 251 -15.11 14.76 7.10
C LEU A 251 -14.11 15.74 7.72
N LYS A 252 -14.47 16.27 8.89
CA LYS A 252 -13.50 16.86 9.81
C LYS A 252 -13.10 15.81 10.82
N MET A 253 -11.81 15.55 10.92
CA MET A 253 -11.26 14.53 11.81
C MET A 253 -10.30 15.15 12.81
N THR A 254 -10.29 14.57 14.01
CA THR A 254 -9.30 14.86 15.04
C THR A 254 -8.24 13.77 15.06
N GLU A 255 -6.98 14.15 15.23
CA GLU A 255 -5.90 13.18 15.47
C GLU A 255 -6.18 12.37 16.74
N GLY A 256 -5.96 11.06 16.66
CA GLY A 256 -6.10 10.15 17.78
C GLY A 256 -7.50 9.57 17.97
N GLU A 257 -8.45 9.95 17.13
CA GLU A 257 -9.84 9.55 17.25
C GLU A 257 -10.30 8.57 16.14
N VAL A 258 -11.29 7.76 16.50
CA VAL A 258 -11.98 6.86 15.56
C VAL A 258 -13.28 7.51 15.12
N ASN A 259 -13.38 7.75 13.81
CA ASN A 259 -14.57 8.30 13.18
C ASN A 259 -15.43 7.15 12.64
N TYR A 260 -16.54 6.88 13.32
CA TYR A 260 -17.51 5.86 12.91
C TYR A 260 -18.55 6.48 11.97
N LEU A 261 -18.54 6.05 10.71
CA LEU A 261 -19.50 6.54 9.71
C LEU A 261 -20.79 5.70 9.67
N GLY A 262 -20.85 4.62 10.45
CA GLY A 262 -21.98 3.69 10.45
C GLY A 262 -22.11 2.98 9.10
N VAL A 263 -23.35 2.85 8.63
CA VAL A 263 -23.67 2.16 7.37
C VAL A 263 -23.65 3.15 6.21
N ILE A 264 -22.77 2.88 5.24
CA ILE A 264 -22.71 3.61 3.98
C ILE A 264 -23.33 2.74 2.88
N LYS A 265 -24.45 3.22 2.32
CA LYS A 265 -25.08 2.61 1.16
C LYS A 265 -24.41 3.14 -0.11
N ILE A 266 -23.97 2.22 -0.96
CA ILE A 266 -23.30 2.46 -2.25
C ILE A 266 -24.06 1.69 -3.32
#